data_AF-A0A7S0N3Z3-F1
#
_entry.id   AF-A0A7S0N3Z3-F1
#
_cell.length_a   1.000
_cell.length_b   1.000
_cell.length_c   1.000
_cell.angle_alpha   90.00
_cell.angle_beta   90.00
_cell.angle_gamma   90.00
#
_symmetry.space_group_name_H-M   'P 1'
#
loop_
_entity.id
_entity.type
_entity.pdbx_description
1 polymer ?
#
loop_
_entity_poly.entity_id
_entity_poly.type
_entity_poly.pdbx_seq_one_letter_code
_entity_poly.pdbx_strand_id
1 'polypeptide(L)'
;VVVNSRATMGADRNPIYLDNNATTPVDPRVKDAMLPWISECFGNPNSVTYVQGVKASEALETARKEVANLLGAKAPSEVYFTSGASEANAIAIAGTIEHLAIESRKTGNKELPHIVTSKLEHNCVLGSCKRLERLGLATGTYIGV
;
A
#
# COMPACT_ATOMS: atom_id res chain seq x y z
N VAL A 1 -6.66 -15.36 14.53
CA VAL A 1 -7.59 -16.18 15.33
C VAL A 1 -8.00 -15.41 16.58
N VAL A 2 -9.30 -15.13 16.75
CA VAL A 2 -9.84 -14.62 18.02
C VAL A 2 -10.14 -15.82 18.92
N VAL A 3 -9.48 -15.91 20.07
CA VAL A 3 -9.70 -17.02 21.01
C VAL A 3 -10.79 -16.60 22.00
N ASN A 4 -11.96 -17.20 21.89
CA ASN A 4 -13.01 -17.07 22.89
C ASN A 4 -12.65 -17.93 24.10
N SER A 5 -12.36 -17.29 25.24
CA SER A 5 -12.17 -18.02 26.51
C SER A 5 -13.50 -18.69 26.91
N ARG A 6 -13.47 -20.02 27.09
CA ARG A 6 -14.60 -20.74 27.70
C ARG A 6 -14.71 -20.29 29.17
N ALA A 7 -15.87 -19.77 29.54
CA ALA A 7 -16.09 -19.05 30.78
C ALA A 7 -15.99 -19.92 32.04
N THR A 8 -15.19 -19.48 33.02
CA THR A 8 -15.48 -19.62 34.45
C THR A 8 -16.07 -18.29 34.92
N MET A 9 -17.21 -18.33 35.62
CA MET A 9 -17.91 -17.12 36.10
C MET A 9 -16.97 -16.27 36.97
N GLY A 10 -16.68 -15.04 36.53
CA GLY A 10 -15.92 -14.05 37.30
C GLY A 10 -14.83 -13.29 36.53
N ALA A 11 -14.43 -13.72 35.33
CA ALA A 11 -13.37 -13.07 34.55
C ALA A 11 -13.91 -12.26 33.36
N ASP A 12 -13.34 -11.08 33.15
CA ASP A 12 -13.64 -10.13 32.06
C ASP A 12 -13.64 -10.86 30.70
N ARG A 13 -14.75 -10.77 29.96
CA ARG A 13 -15.05 -11.59 28.77
C ARG A 13 -14.51 -10.97 27.48
N ASN A 14 -13.42 -10.21 27.54
CA ASN A 14 -12.84 -9.63 26.35
C ASN A 14 -12.00 -10.68 25.61
N PRO A 15 -12.28 -10.94 24.31
CA PRO A 15 -11.50 -11.88 23.54
C PRO A 15 -10.05 -11.39 23.38
N ILE A 16 -9.09 -12.31 23.47
CA ILE A 16 -7.68 -12.00 23.21
C ILE A 16 -7.44 -12.00 21.70
N TYR A 17 -6.95 -10.88 21.18
CA TYR A 17 -6.64 -10.71 19.76
C TYR A 17 -5.24 -11.24 19.44
N LEU A 18 -5.17 -12.38 18.73
CA LEU A 18 -3.94 -13.03 18.30
C LEU A 18 -3.88 -13.13 16.77
N ASP A 19 -4.27 -12.07 16.07
CA ASP A 19 -4.33 -12.02 14.59
C ASP A 19 -3.68 -10.77 13.99
N ASN A 20 -2.56 -10.34 14.57
CA ASN A 20 -1.86 -9.11 14.13
C ASN A 20 -1.35 -9.15 12.68
N ASN A 21 -1.26 -10.34 12.07
CA ASN A 21 -0.92 -10.47 10.65
C ASN A 21 -2.06 -10.03 9.72
N ALA A 22 -3.32 -10.09 10.17
CA ALA A 22 -4.46 -9.64 9.38
C ALA A 22 -4.67 -8.12 9.47
N THR A 23 -4.61 -7.58 10.70
CA THR A 23 -4.62 -6.14 10.99
C THR A 23 -4.19 -5.90 12.44
N THR A 24 -3.89 -4.66 12.79
CA THR A 24 -3.44 -4.25 14.13
C THR A 24 -4.34 -3.15 14.71
N PRO A 25 -4.50 -3.08 16.05
CA PRO A 25 -5.13 -1.92 16.67
C PRO A 25 -4.28 -0.67 16.42
N VAL A 26 -4.93 0.45 16.16
CA VAL A 26 -4.25 1.75 15.99
C VAL A 26 -3.61 2.16 17.31
N ASP A 27 -2.30 2.45 17.28
CA ASP A 27 -1.58 2.97 18.44
C ASP A 27 -2.22 4.31 18.89
N PRO A 28 -2.48 4.52 20.20
CA PRO A 28 -3.06 5.76 20.70
C PRO A 28 -2.33 7.02 20.22
N ARG A 29 -1.00 6.97 20.10
CA ARG A 29 -0.18 8.09 19.61
C ARG A 29 -0.49 8.43 18.15
N VAL A 30 -0.76 7.42 17.32
CA VAL A 30 -1.17 7.61 15.92
C VAL A 30 -2.56 8.25 15.85
N LYS A 31 -3.50 7.73 16.65
CA LYS A 31 -4.85 8.30 16.74
C LYS A 31 -4.78 9.79 17.12
N ASP A 32 -4.03 10.12 18.17
CA ASP A 32 -3.92 11.50 18.67
C ASP A 32 -3.24 12.43 17.63
N ALA A 33 -2.25 11.93 16.89
CA ALA A 33 -1.62 12.67 15.79
C ALA A 33 -2.56 12.90 14.59
N MET A 34 -3.50 11.98 14.33
CA MET A 34 -4.43 12.06 13.21
C MET A 34 -5.65 12.95 13.49
N LEU A 35 -6.13 13.00 14.74
CA LEU A 35 -7.38 13.71 15.10
C LEU A 35 -7.45 15.16 14.60
N PRO A 36 -6.40 15.99 14.72
CA PRO A 36 -6.44 17.38 14.22
C PRO A 36 -6.73 17.48 12.72
N TRP A 37 -6.28 16.51 11.92
CA TRP A 37 -6.47 16.50 10.47
C TRP A 37 -7.87 16.06 10.03
N ILE A 38 -8.66 15.52 10.96
CA ILE A 38 -10.05 15.13 10.73
C ILE A 38 -11.00 16.30 11.02
N SER A 39 -10.71 17.10 12.06
CA SER A 39 -11.62 18.15 12.54
C SER A 39 -11.16 19.58 12.21
N GLU A 40 -9.93 19.93 12.54
CA GLU A 40 -9.46 21.34 12.61
C GLU A 40 -8.64 21.74 11.37
N CYS A 41 -7.80 20.82 10.88
CA CYS A 41 -6.85 21.03 9.80
C CYS A 41 -7.33 20.35 8.50
N PHE A 42 -8.54 20.68 8.05
CA PHE A 42 -9.22 20.05 6.90
C PHE A 42 -8.78 20.60 5.51
N GLY A 43 -7.71 21.37 5.46
CA GLY A 43 -7.25 22.02 4.22
C GLY A 43 -6.85 21.00 3.14
N ASN A 44 -7.16 21.30 1.88
CA ASN A 44 -6.69 20.49 0.76
C ASN A 44 -5.19 20.74 0.54
N PRO A 45 -4.31 19.73 0.63
CA PRO A 45 -2.86 19.88 0.49
C PRO A 45 -2.42 20.37 -0.90
N ASN A 46 -3.27 20.26 -1.93
CA ASN A 46 -3.02 20.81 -3.26
C ASN A 46 -3.31 22.31 -3.35
N SER A 47 -3.88 22.91 -2.32
CA SER A 47 -4.21 24.34 -2.29
C SER A 47 -3.10 25.13 -1.62
N VAL A 48 -2.35 25.89 -2.41
CA VAL A 48 -1.24 26.73 -1.91
C VAL A 48 -1.63 28.17 -1.59
N THR A 49 -2.90 28.53 -1.80
CA THR A 49 -3.39 29.92 -1.71
C THR A 49 -3.93 30.31 -0.33
N TYR A 50 -4.13 29.34 0.58
CA TYR A 50 -4.63 29.59 1.93
C TYR A 50 -3.86 28.77 2.97
N VAL A 51 -3.78 29.31 4.18
CA VAL A 51 -2.91 28.79 5.25
C VAL A 51 -3.21 27.34 5.62
N GLN A 52 -4.47 26.91 5.61
CA GLN A 52 -4.83 25.53 5.95
C GLN A 52 -4.34 24.53 4.90
N GLY A 53 -4.35 24.89 3.61
CA GLY A 53 -3.84 24.03 2.54
C GLY A 53 -2.32 23.91 2.57
N VAL A 54 -1.63 25.02 2.85
CA VAL A 54 -0.16 25.03 3.07
C VAL A 54 0.21 24.14 4.25
N LYS A 55 -0.48 24.29 5.40
CA LYS A 55 -0.26 23.43 6.58
C LYS A 55 -0.47 21.94 6.29
N ALA A 56 -1.52 21.59 5.53
CA ALA A 56 -1.77 20.21 5.13
C ALA A 56 -0.67 19.65 4.21
N SER A 57 -0.18 20.48 3.28
CA SER A 57 0.94 20.12 2.40
C SER A 57 2.23 19.87 3.20
N GLU A 58 2.57 20.76 4.13
CA GLU A 58 3.73 20.61 5.01
C GLU A 58 3.66 19.33 5.86
N ALA A 59 2.48 19.00 6.38
CA ALA A 59 2.28 17.78 7.17
C ALA A 59 2.46 16.50 6.34
N LEU A 60 1.95 16.47 5.10
CA LEU A 60 2.18 15.35 4.18
C LEU A 60 3.65 15.19 3.84
N GLU A 61 4.38 16.29 3.62
CA GLU A 61 5.81 16.22 3.31
C GLU A 61 6.66 15.79 4.52
N THR A 62 6.26 16.17 5.74
CA THR A 62 6.85 15.62 6.97
C THR A 62 6.61 14.12 7.07
N ALA A 63 5.35 13.67 6.93
CA ALA A 63 5.01 12.24 6.97
C ALA A 63 5.76 11.44 5.89
N ARG A 64 5.91 12.00 4.68
CA ARG A 64 6.67 11.37 3.59
C ARG A 64 8.13 11.19 3.95
N LYS A 65 8.78 12.20 4.56
CA LYS A 65 10.16 12.12 5.03
C LYS A 65 10.32 11.06 6.12
N GLU A 66 9.40 10.99 7.07
CA GLU A 66 9.42 9.99 8.14
C GLU A 66 9.32 8.56 7.58
N VAL A 67 8.39 8.33 6.65
CA VAL A 67 8.25 7.03 5.96
C VAL A 67 9.48 6.70 5.13
N ALA A 68 10.02 7.67 4.38
CA ALA A 68 11.23 7.48 3.58
C ALA A 68 12.43 7.07 4.46
N ASN A 69 12.61 7.73 5.60
CA ASN A 69 13.66 7.40 6.57
C ASN A 69 13.45 6.00 7.17
N LEU A 70 12.21 5.65 7.53
CA LEU A 70 11.88 4.32 8.06
C LEU A 70 12.20 3.20 7.07
N LEU A 71 11.93 3.43 5.78
CA LEU A 71 12.15 2.45 4.70
C LEU A 71 13.59 2.47 4.15
N GLY A 72 14.43 3.43 4.54
CA GLY A 72 15.77 3.61 3.97
C GLY A 72 15.77 4.07 2.51
N ALA A 73 14.74 4.81 2.08
CA ALA A 73 14.69 5.42 0.75
C ALA A 73 15.75 6.51 0.58
N LYS A 74 16.26 6.71 -0.65
CA LYS A 74 17.30 7.71 -0.92
C LYS A 74 16.76 9.13 -0.88
N ALA A 75 15.49 9.29 -1.26
CA ALA A 75 14.81 10.58 -1.24
C ALA A 75 13.33 10.42 -0.88
N PRO A 76 12.71 11.42 -0.21
CA PRO A 76 11.27 11.40 0.07
C PRO A 76 10.41 11.27 -1.20
N SER A 77 10.88 11.75 -2.34
CA SER A 77 10.19 11.66 -3.63
C SER A 77 10.01 10.22 -4.14
N GLU A 78 10.70 9.23 -3.55
CA GLU A 78 10.52 7.81 -3.88
C GLU A 78 9.31 7.18 -3.14
N VAL A 79 8.72 7.89 -2.17
CA VAL A 79 7.57 7.41 -1.39
C VAL A 79 6.27 7.96 -1.95
N TYR A 80 5.38 7.06 -2.37
CA TYR A 80 4.04 7.39 -2.85
C TYR A 80 2.99 6.85 -1.87
N PHE A 81 2.09 7.72 -1.41
CA PHE A 81 0.96 7.32 -0.59
C PHE A 81 -0.13 6.71 -1.47
N THR A 82 -0.63 5.54 -1.06
CA THR A 82 -1.74 4.81 -1.69
C THR A 82 -2.80 4.51 -0.64
N SER A 83 -3.97 4.04 -1.05
CA SER A 83 -5.02 3.58 -0.14
C SER A 83 -4.64 2.31 0.65
N GLY A 84 -3.60 1.58 0.21
CA GLY A 84 -3.05 0.42 0.91
C GLY A 84 -2.22 -0.49 0.02
N ALA A 85 -1.68 -1.56 0.61
CA ALA A 85 -0.76 -2.48 -0.07
C ALA A 85 -1.36 -3.14 -1.33
N SER A 86 -2.66 -3.39 -1.37
CA SER A 86 -3.33 -3.93 -2.57
C SER A 86 -3.25 -2.98 -3.77
N GLU A 87 -3.45 -1.68 -3.55
CA GLU A 87 -3.31 -0.67 -4.61
C GLU A 87 -1.84 -0.49 -4.99
N ALA A 88 -0.94 -0.41 -4.01
CA ALA A 88 0.50 -0.29 -4.25
C ALA A 88 1.04 -1.43 -5.12
N ASN A 89 0.67 -2.68 -4.81
CA ASN A 89 1.06 -3.84 -5.61
C ASN A 89 0.48 -3.78 -7.03
N ALA A 90 -0.78 -3.38 -7.18
CA ALA A 90 -1.40 -3.24 -8.50
C ALA A 90 -0.70 -2.18 -9.35
N ILE A 91 -0.39 -1.01 -8.77
CA ILE A 91 0.34 0.08 -9.44
C ILE A 91 1.73 -0.38 -9.86
N ALA A 92 2.49 -1.01 -8.95
CA ALA A 92 3.84 -1.47 -9.24
C ALA A 92 3.85 -2.47 -10.40
N ILE A 93 2.99 -3.49 -10.35
CA ILE A 93 2.96 -4.54 -11.37
C ILE A 93 2.45 -3.98 -12.70
N ALA A 94 1.28 -3.34 -12.72
CA ALA A 94 0.68 -2.86 -13.96
C ALA A 94 1.51 -1.73 -14.58
N GLY A 95 1.98 -0.78 -13.76
CA GLY A 95 2.79 0.35 -14.22
C GLY A 95 4.12 -0.10 -14.85
N THR A 96 4.78 -1.11 -14.28
CA THR A 96 5.99 -1.69 -14.91
C THR A 96 5.68 -2.32 -16.26
N ILE A 97 4.60 -3.10 -16.38
CA ILE A 97 4.22 -3.71 -17.67
C ILE A 97 3.85 -2.65 -18.70
N GLU A 98 3.07 -1.63 -18.32
CA GLU A 98 2.69 -0.53 -19.20
C GLU A 98 3.92 0.25 -19.68
N HIS A 99 4.88 0.52 -18.78
CA HIS A 99 6.13 1.17 -19.14
C HIS A 99 6.94 0.34 -20.14
N LEU A 100 7.13 -0.96 -19.89
CA LEU A 100 7.83 -1.86 -20.82
C LEU A 100 7.14 -1.93 -22.19
N ALA A 101 5.80 -1.94 -22.23
CA ALA A 101 5.05 -1.91 -23.48
C ALA A 101 5.22 -0.59 -24.26
N ILE A 102 5.41 0.55 -23.57
CA ILE A 102 5.76 1.82 -24.23
C ILE A 102 7.15 1.73 -24.85
N GLU A 103 8.14 1.20 -24.14
CA GLU A 103 9.51 1.07 -24.64
C GLU A 103 9.65 0.07 -25.79
N SER A 104 8.94 -1.07 -25.73
CA SER A 104 8.88 -2.04 -26.82
C SER A 104 8.33 -1.43 -28.12
N ARG A 105 7.30 -0.56 -28.02
CA ARG A 105 6.75 0.15 -29.19
C ARG A 105 7.75 1.11 -29.83
N LYS A 106 8.59 1.79 -29.03
CA LYS A 106 9.62 2.71 -29.55
C LYS A 106 10.74 1.96 -30.28
N THR A 107 11.10 0.78 -29.79
CA THR A 107 12.20 -0.03 -30.34
C THR A 107 11.74 -1.00 -31.45
N GLY A 108 10.43 -1.13 -31.67
CA GLY A 108 9.87 -2.12 -32.59
C GLY A 108 9.88 -3.55 -32.05
N ASN A 109 10.24 -3.74 -30.78
CA ASN A 109 10.19 -5.04 -30.12
C ASN A 109 8.72 -5.47 -29.94
N LYS A 110 8.42 -6.71 -30.33
CA LYS A 110 7.08 -7.32 -30.21
C LYS A 110 6.97 -8.32 -29.07
N GLU A 111 8.06 -8.58 -28.35
CA GLU A 111 8.06 -9.49 -27.21
C GLU A 111 7.23 -8.91 -26.07
N LEU A 112 6.39 -9.77 -25.48
CA LEU A 112 5.63 -9.42 -24.31
C LEU A 112 6.55 -9.45 -23.07
N PRO A 113 6.37 -8.51 -22.14
CA PRO A 113 6.99 -8.59 -20.83
C PRO A 113 6.72 -9.94 -20.15
N HIS A 114 7.74 -10.47 -19.46
CA HIS A 114 7.63 -11.71 -18.68
C HIS A 114 7.65 -11.42 -17.19
N ILE A 115 6.59 -11.82 -16.49
CA ILE A 115 6.45 -11.69 -15.04
C ILE A 115 6.90 -13.00 -14.39
N VAL A 116 7.80 -12.91 -13.42
CA VAL A 116 8.20 -14.05 -12.58
C VAL A 116 7.78 -13.76 -11.15
N THR A 117 7.02 -14.67 -10.54
CA THR A 117 6.54 -14.51 -9.16
C THR A 117 6.34 -15.86 -8.45
N SER A 118 6.01 -15.86 -7.17
CA SER A 118 5.74 -17.05 -6.36
C SER A 118 4.25 -17.40 -6.33
N LYS A 119 3.92 -18.69 -6.19
CA LYS A 119 2.54 -19.13 -5.90
C LYS A 119 2.05 -18.76 -4.50
N LEU A 120 2.95 -18.34 -3.61
CA LEU A 120 2.65 -17.98 -2.21
C LEU A 120 2.31 -16.50 -2.01
N GLU A 121 2.38 -15.69 -3.07
CA GLU A 121 2.08 -14.26 -2.98
C GLU A 121 0.64 -13.98 -2.52
N HIS A 122 0.43 -12.77 -1.99
CA HIS A 122 -0.91 -12.31 -1.64
C HIS A 122 -1.84 -12.27 -2.87
N ASN A 123 -3.14 -12.45 -2.66
CA ASN A 123 -4.15 -12.49 -3.73
C ASN A 123 -4.13 -11.25 -4.64
N CYS A 124 -3.75 -10.08 -4.12
CA CYS A 124 -3.65 -8.86 -4.94
C CYS A 124 -2.53 -8.95 -5.99
N VAL A 125 -1.40 -9.59 -5.66
CA VAL A 125 -0.27 -9.79 -6.59
C VAL A 125 -0.68 -10.81 -7.66
N LEU A 126 -1.12 -12.00 -7.24
CA LEU A 126 -1.55 -13.07 -8.15
C LEU A 126 -2.69 -12.61 -9.06
N GLY A 127 -3.66 -11.86 -8.52
CA GLY A 127 -4.77 -11.31 -9.28
C GLY A 127 -4.31 -10.28 -10.33
N SER A 128 -3.34 -9.44 -9.98
CA SER A 128 -2.77 -8.45 -10.90
C SER A 128 -2.02 -9.11 -12.05
N CYS A 129 -1.17 -10.10 -11.77
CA CYS A 129 -0.45 -10.87 -12.79
C CYS A 129 -1.41 -11.59 -13.75
N LYS A 130 -2.37 -12.35 -13.20
CA LYS A 130 -3.38 -13.08 -14.00
C LYS A 130 -4.24 -12.16 -14.86
N ARG A 131 -4.53 -10.95 -14.38
CA ARG A 131 -5.27 -9.95 -15.15
C ARG A 131 -4.47 -9.51 -16.38
N LEU A 132 -3.18 -9.22 -16.21
CA LEU A 132 -2.31 -8.79 -17.30
C LEU A 132 -2.10 -9.89 -18.35
N GLU A 133 -1.94 -11.14 -17.89
CA GLU A 133 -1.90 -12.31 -18.78
C GLU A 133 -3.20 -12.47 -19.58
N ARG A 134 -4.36 -12.35 -18.93
CA ARG A 134 -5.67 -12.43 -19.60
C ARG A 134 -5.87 -11.34 -20.65
N LEU A 135 -5.30 -10.15 -20.42
CA LEU A 135 -5.33 -9.05 -21.37
C LEU A 135 -4.31 -9.22 -22.51
N GLY A 136 -3.47 -10.26 -22.48
CA GLY A 136 -2.40 -10.48 -23.47
C GLY A 136 -1.28 -9.43 -23.38
N LEU A 137 -1.13 -8.76 -22.24
CA LEU A 137 -0.14 -7.69 -22.03
C LEU A 137 1.18 -8.20 -21.46
N ALA A 138 1.18 -9.39 -20.86
CA ALA A 138 2.36 -10.02 -20.29
C ALA A 138 2.20 -11.55 -20.30
N THR A 139 3.30 -12.26 -20.10
CA THR A 139 3.33 -13.70 -19.80
C THR A 139 3.77 -13.91 -18.34
N GLY A 140 3.35 -15.00 -17.69
CA GLY A 140 3.67 -15.25 -16.28
C GLY A 140 4.31 -16.62 -16.02
N THR A 141 5.34 -16.63 -15.17
CA THR A 141 5.87 -17.83 -14.52
C THR A 141 5.60 -17.76 -13.02
N TYR A 142 4.93 -18.79 -12.47
CA TYR A 142 4.58 -18.89 -11.05
C TYR A 142 5.36 -20.02 -10.39
N ILE A 143 6.39 -19.67 -9.63
CA ILE A 143 7.30 -20.61 -8.99
C ILE A 143 6.60 -21.23 -7.77
N GLY A 144 6.61 -22.56 -7.69
CA GLY A 144 6.17 -23.30 -6.51
C GLY A 144 7.31 -23.49 -5.51
N VAL A 145 6.93 -23.79 -4.27
CA VAL A 145 7.83 -24.34 -3.24
C VAL A 145 7.91 -25.85 -3.35
#